data_AF-A0A9D2HFW9-F1
#
_entry.id   AF-A0A9D2HFW9-F1
#
_cell.length_a   1.000
_cell.length_b   1.000
_cell.length_c   1.000
_cell.angle_alpha   90.00
_cell.angle_beta   90.00
_cell.angle_gamma   90.00
#
_symmetry.space_group_name_H-M   'P 1'
#
loop_
_entity.id
_entity.type
_entity.pdbx_description
1 polymer ?
#
loop_
_entity_poly.entity_id
_entity_poly.type
_entity_poly.pdbx_seq_one_letter_code
_entity_poly.pdbx_strand_id
1 'polypeptide(L)'
;MAPITDNIAFLTEAREKLEELDLLKDRQRQLKADEARLGKLLENEKKAVNDNISATVKKRREEINSSYDKEIAKGQDKLKKARAEREKAKNQGMKERIAEETADLHKENRDLKLQIRTMFQKNGVAAVCNSSLYYALFFPRWIDEILKLIAAVLICFLLIPYGIYMALPQQKTWMMFLICFLCVVVFGGIYILISNKTKLVHMETLRRGRTLRDQMRSNRKKIRVITSSIKKDKNESIYNLEKYDDDIAKVEQELQNITNKKKEALGTFEQVTRMIIADEIANNARPRLDKLRGEYQEIVDAQREAEAQIKNKNLDITDNYGIYLGSEFLDPLKISELTEIIRSGRASNISEAIEVAKKKNENTQA
;
A
#
# COMPACT_ATOMS: atom_id res chain seq x y z
N MET A 1 -25.46 44.93 -74.69
CA MET A 1 -26.53 45.30 -73.75
C MET A 1 -27.85 45.16 -74.49
N ALA A 2 -28.68 44.18 -74.13
CA ALA A 2 -30.05 44.13 -74.61
C ALA A 2 -30.86 45.19 -73.83
N PRO A 3 -31.69 46.01 -74.49
CA PRO A 3 -32.55 46.95 -73.79
C PRO A 3 -33.57 46.17 -72.94
N ILE A 4 -33.73 46.56 -71.68
CA ILE A 4 -34.76 46.00 -70.79
C ILE A 4 -36.12 46.40 -71.37
N THR A 5 -36.86 45.44 -71.90
CA THR A 5 -38.16 45.64 -72.54
C THR A 5 -39.32 45.67 -71.54
N ASP A 6 -39.15 45.05 -70.36
CA ASP A 6 -40.09 45.08 -69.24
C ASP A 6 -39.34 45.18 -67.90
N ASN A 7 -39.37 46.37 -67.29
CA ASN A 7 -38.69 46.67 -66.03
C ASN A 7 -39.28 45.90 -64.84
N ILE A 8 -40.59 45.62 -64.83
CA ILE A 8 -41.25 44.91 -63.73
C ILE A 8 -40.91 43.42 -63.80
N ALA A 9 -40.91 42.83 -65.00
CA ALA A 9 -40.48 41.45 -65.19
C ALA A 9 -39.02 41.25 -64.75
N PHE A 10 -38.12 42.17 -65.14
CA PHE A 10 -36.72 42.14 -64.74
C PHE A 10 -36.54 42.20 -63.21
N LEU A 11 -37.22 43.13 -62.52
CA LEU A 11 -37.16 43.22 -61.06
C LEU A 11 -37.76 41.99 -60.37
N THR A 12 -38.83 41.42 -60.93
CA THR A 12 -39.46 40.21 -60.39
C THR A 12 -38.51 39.01 -60.48
N GLU A 13 -37.85 38.83 -61.62
CA GLU A 13 -36.86 37.76 -61.83
C GLU A 13 -35.65 37.93 -60.91
N ALA A 14 -35.13 39.17 -60.79
CA ALA A 14 -34.03 39.48 -59.87
C ALA A 14 -34.36 39.14 -58.41
N ARG A 15 -35.61 39.42 -57.99
CA ARG A 15 -36.10 39.08 -56.64
C ARG A 15 -36.17 37.57 -56.43
N GLU A 16 -36.75 36.84 -57.38
CA GLU A 16 -36.86 35.37 -57.30
C GLU A 16 -35.47 34.73 -57.17
N LYS A 17 -34.48 35.20 -57.94
CA LYS A 17 -33.09 34.72 -57.84
C LYS A 17 -32.44 35.00 -56.49
N LEU A 18 -32.71 36.17 -55.89
CA LEU A 18 -32.23 36.50 -54.55
C LEU A 18 -32.91 35.70 -53.44
N GLU A 19 -34.22 35.45 -53.55
CA GLU A 19 -34.95 34.57 -52.62
C GLU A 19 -34.42 33.12 -52.70
N GLU A 20 -34.19 32.61 -53.91
CA GLU A 20 -33.54 31.30 -54.10
C GLU A 20 -32.12 31.25 -53.50
N LEU A 21 -31.36 32.35 -53.62
CA LEU A 21 -30.03 32.46 -53.03
C LEU A 21 -30.08 32.44 -51.50
N ASP A 22 -31.04 33.13 -50.89
CA ASP A 22 -31.19 33.15 -49.43
C ASP A 22 -31.65 31.80 -48.88
N LEU A 23 -32.55 31.10 -49.58
CA LEU A 23 -32.89 29.70 -49.25
C LEU A 23 -31.67 28.77 -49.30
N LEU A 24 -30.79 28.95 -50.28
CA LEU A 24 -29.53 28.19 -50.37
C LEU A 24 -28.58 28.54 -49.23
N LYS A 25 -28.44 29.82 -48.87
CA LYS A 25 -27.63 30.25 -47.71
C LYS A 25 -28.14 29.66 -46.39
N ASP A 26 -29.45 29.61 -46.19
CA ASP A 26 -30.03 28.99 -44.99
C ASP A 26 -29.80 27.48 -44.96
N ARG A 27 -29.93 26.80 -46.11
CA ARG A 27 -29.56 25.38 -46.21
C ARG A 27 -28.07 25.14 -45.94
N GLN A 28 -27.18 26.01 -46.43
CA GLN A 28 -25.75 25.92 -46.12
C GLN A 28 -25.47 26.12 -44.62
N ARG A 29 -26.18 27.03 -43.95
CA ARG A 29 -26.06 27.20 -42.49
C ARG A 29 -26.48 25.95 -41.72
N GLN A 30 -27.55 25.28 -42.15
CA GLN A 30 -27.99 24.01 -41.57
C GLN A 30 -26.94 22.92 -41.78
N LEU A 31 -26.43 22.76 -43.00
CA LEU A 31 -25.37 21.79 -43.32
C LEU A 31 -24.11 22.02 -42.49
N LYS A 32 -23.69 23.28 -42.28
CA LYS A 32 -22.57 23.62 -41.38
C LYS A 32 -22.80 23.23 -39.93
N ALA A 33 -24.02 23.42 -39.43
CA ALA A 33 -24.38 23.00 -38.08
C ALA A 33 -24.37 21.47 -37.95
N ASP A 34 -24.88 20.76 -38.96
CA ASP A 34 -24.88 19.31 -39.02
C ASP A 34 -23.46 18.72 -39.18
N GLU A 35 -22.58 19.34 -39.99
CA GLU A 35 -21.16 19.00 -40.12
C GLU A 35 -20.49 19.06 -38.75
N ALA A 36 -20.63 20.19 -38.04
CA ALA A 36 -20.05 20.38 -36.73
C ALA A 36 -20.59 19.38 -35.70
N ARG A 37 -21.89 19.05 -35.76
CA ARG A 37 -22.51 18.06 -34.86
C ARG A 37 -22.00 16.65 -35.13
N LEU A 38 -22.03 16.19 -36.39
CA LEU A 38 -21.56 14.86 -36.78
C LEU A 38 -20.07 14.70 -36.55
N GLY A 39 -19.26 15.74 -36.82
CA GLY A 39 -17.83 15.72 -36.55
C GLY A 39 -17.53 15.51 -35.06
N LYS A 40 -18.26 16.19 -34.16
CA LYS A 40 -18.15 15.97 -32.72
C LYS A 40 -18.58 14.56 -32.31
N LEU A 41 -19.67 14.04 -32.87
CA LEU A 41 -20.12 12.67 -32.58
C LEU A 41 -19.09 11.64 -33.02
N LEU A 42 -18.48 11.82 -34.19
CA LEU A 42 -17.45 10.93 -34.72
C LEU A 42 -16.19 10.93 -33.84
N GLU A 43 -15.72 12.10 -33.42
CA GLU A 43 -14.58 12.19 -32.50
C GLU A 43 -14.89 11.61 -31.12
N ASN A 44 -16.10 11.85 -30.60
CA ASN A 44 -16.53 11.26 -29.33
C ASN A 44 -16.60 9.73 -29.40
N GLU A 45 -17.12 9.17 -30.49
CA GLU A 45 -17.20 7.72 -30.67
C GLU A 45 -15.80 7.10 -30.80
N LYS A 46 -14.90 7.70 -31.59
CA LYS A 46 -13.50 7.26 -31.66
C LYS A 46 -12.83 7.27 -30.30
N LYS A 47 -13.04 8.33 -29.52
CA LYS A 47 -12.51 8.45 -28.17
C LYS A 47 -13.10 7.38 -27.24
N ALA A 48 -14.41 7.16 -27.28
CA ALA A 48 -15.08 6.13 -26.49
C ALA A 48 -14.52 4.72 -26.78
N VAL A 49 -14.25 4.41 -28.05
CA VAL A 49 -13.60 3.15 -28.45
C VAL A 49 -12.20 3.04 -27.86
N ASN A 50 -11.37 4.07 -27.97
CA ASN A 50 -10.01 4.06 -27.42
C ASN A 50 -9.98 3.96 -25.89
N ASP A 51 -10.91 4.64 -25.22
CA ASP A 51 -11.08 4.58 -23.76
C ASP A 51 -11.53 3.18 -23.33
N ASN A 52 -12.44 2.54 -24.07
CA ASN A 52 -12.86 1.17 -23.82
C ASN A 52 -11.72 0.15 -24.00
N ILE A 53 -10.89 0.32 -25.04
CA ILE A 53 -9.68 -0.49 -25.24
C ILE A 53 -8.75 -0.34 -24.04
N SER A 54 -8.42 0.90 -23.68
CA SER A 54 -7.54 1.22 -22.56
C SER A 54 -8.04 0.64 -21.24
N ALA A 55 -9.33 0.82 -20.93
CA ALA A 55 -9.97 0.30 -19.72
C ALA A 55 -9.95 -1.24 -19.68
N THR A 56 -10.30 -1.89 -20.79
CA THR A 56 -10.35 -3.36 -20.88
C THR A 56 -8.96 -3.98 -20.76
N VAL A 57 -7.96 -3.42 -21.45
CA VAL A 57 -6.56 -3.87 -21.36
C VAL A 57 -6.04 -3.71 -19.94
N LYS A 58 -6.28 -2.57 -19.30
CA LYS A 58 -5.88 -2.33 -17.91
C LYS A 58 -6.52 -3.34 -16.96
N LYS A 59 -7.84 -3.53 -17.06
CA LYS A 59 -8.58 -4.47 -16.22
C LYS A 59 -8.05 -5.90 -16.35
N ARG A 60 -7.89 -6.41 -17.58
CA ARG A 60 -7.39 -7.78 -17.81
C ARG A 60 -5.94 -7.96 -17.32
N ARG A 61 -5.08 -6.94 -17.49
CA ARG A 61 -3.72 -6.96 -16.93
C ARG A 61 -3.72 -7.05 -15.40
N GLU A 62 -4.58 -6.27 -14.75
CA GLU A 62 -4.74 -6.27 -13.29
C GLU A 62 -5.29 -7.61 -12.78
N GLU A 63 -6.22 -8.23 -13.49
CA GLU A 63 -6.75 -9.56 -13.17
C GLU A 63 -5.65 -10.64 -13.23
N ILE A 64 -4.84 -10.65 -14.31
CA ILE A 64 -3.68 -11.55 -14.43
C ILE A 64 -2.73 -11.31 -13.26
N ASN A 65 -2.35 -10.04 -13.02
CA ASN A 65 -1.42 -9.68 -11.97
C ASN A 65 -1.92 -10.12 -10.58
N SER A 66 -3.19 -9.83 -10.27
CA SER A 66 -3.83 -10.19 -9.00
C SER A 66 -3.89 -11.70 -8.78
N SER A 67 -4.19 -12.48 -9.83
CA SER A 67 -4.24 -13.94 -9.74
C SER A 67 -2.87 -14.52 -9.38
N TYR A 68 -1.81 -14.08 -10.05
CA TYR A 68 -0.45 -14.52 -9.73
C TYR A 68 0.02 -14.03 -8.36
N ASP A 69 -0.28 -12.78 -7.99
CA ASP A 69 0.08 -12.23 -6.67
C ASP A 69 -0.53 -13.03 -5.52
N LYS A 70 -1.78 -13.50 -5.67
CA LYS A 70 -2.42 -14.38 -4.69
C LYS A 70 -1.68 -15.72 -4.53
N GLU A 71 -1.27 -16.34 -5.63
CA GLU A 71 -0.52 -17.61 -5.57
C GLU A 71 0.91 -17.43 -5.03
N ILE A 72 1.57 -16.32 -5.37
CA ILE A 72 2.87 -15.97 -4.78
C ILE A 72 2.73 -15.77 -3.27
N ALA A 73 1.70 -15.05 -2.81
CA ALA A 73 1.45 -14.84 -1.38
C ALA A 73 1.22 -16.17 -0.64
N LYS A 74 0.41 -17.07 -1.20
CA LYS A 74 0.23 -18.44 -0.66
C LYS A 74 1.55 -19.21 -0.60
N GLY A 75 2.38 -19.10 -1.64
CA GLY A 75 3.72 -19.69 -1.67
C GLY A 75 4.64 -19.13 -0.58
N GLN A 76 4.64 -17.81 -0.38
CA GLN A 76 5.41 -17.15 0.68
C GLN A 76 4.99 -17.61 2.08
N ASP A 77 3.69 -17.81 2.30
CA ASP A 77 3.18 -18.30 3.57
C ASP A 77 3.54 -19.78 3.81
N LYS A 78 3.53 -20.63 2.76
CA LYS A 78 4.08 -21.99 2.84
C LYS A 78 5.57 -21.97 3.19
N LEU A 79 6.35 -21.08 2.56
CA LEU A 79 7.78 -20.93 2.84
C LEU A 79 8.04 -20.53 4.29
N LYS A 80 7.28 -19.55 4.82
CA LYS A 80 7.36 -19.15 6.23
C LYS A 80 7.05 -20.31 7.17
N LYS A 81 6.03 -21.13 6.86
CA LYS A 81 5.67 -22.31 7.66
C LYS A 81 6.78 -23.35 7.65
N ALA A 82 7.32 -23.68 6.48
CA ALA A 82 8.43 -24.65 6.35
C ALA A 82 9.68 -24.20 7.14
N ARG A 83 10.05 -22.91 7.05
CA ARG A 83 11.14 -22.33 7.86
C ARG A 83 10.86 -22.40 9.36
N ALA A 84 9.62 -22.14 9.78
CA ALA A 84 9.23 -22.25 11.19
C ALA A 84 9.29 -23.70 11.70
N GLU A 85 8.93 -24.69 10.88
CA GLU A 85 9.03 -26.11 11.22
C GLU A 85 10.49 -26.55 11.33
N ARG A 86 11.36 -26.12 10.41
CA ARG A 86 12.81 -26.33 10.50
C ARG A 86 13.38 -25.79 11.81
N GLU A 87 13.07 -24.54 12.16
CA GLU A 87 13.56 -23.93 13.39
C GLU A 87 13.01 -24.63 14.65
N LYS A 88 11.77 -25.13 14.61
CA LYS A 88 11.23 -25.96 15.70
C LYS A 88 12.01 -27.27 15.84
N ALA A 89 12.28 -27.97 14.74
CA ALA A 89 13.07 -29.19 14.74
C ALA A 89 14.49 -28.97 15.28
N LYS A 90 15.15 -27.89 14.83
CA LYS A 90 16.46 -27.47 15.35
C LYS A 90 16.42 -27.18 16.86
N ASN A 91 15.43 -26.42 17.33
CA ASN A 91 15.27 -26.12 18.75
C ASN A 91 15.00 -27.37 19.58
N GLN A 92 14.29 -28.35 19.03
CA GLN A 92 14.04 -29.62 19.67
C GLN A 92 15.35 -30.44 19.76
N GLY A 93 16.09 -30.59 18.67
CA GLY A 93 17.38 -31.27 18.65
C GLY A 93 18.41 -30.63 19.62
N MET A 94 18.45 -29.30 19.70
CA MET A 94 19.29 -28.60 20.69
C MET A 94 18.90 -28.95 22.13
N LYS A 95 17.60 -29.05 22.44
CA LYS A 95 17.13 -29.43 23.79
C LYS A 95 17.51 -30.87 24.12
N GLU A 96 17.35 -31.79 23.18
CA GLU A 96 17.71 -33.20 23.34
C GLU A 96 19.22 -33.35 23.57
N ARG A 97 20.04 -32.68 22.77
CA ARG A 97 21.50 -32.64 22.94
C ARG A 97 21.92 -32.04 24.29
N ILE A 98 21.30 -30.95 24.73
CA ILE A 98 21.55 -30.40 26.07
C ILE A 98 21.20 -31.43 27.14
N ALA A 99 20.05 -32.10 27.02
CA ALA A 99 19.62 -33.11 27.98
C ALA A 99 20.58 -34.29 28.03
N GLU A 100 21.07 -34.76 26.89
CA GLU A 100 22.04 -35.85 26.76
C GLU A 100 23.43 -35.46 27.29
N GLU A 101 24.03 -34.38 26.78
CA GLU A 101 25.39 -33.96 27.19
C GLU A 101 25.46 -33.52 28.67
N THR A 102 24.33 -33.15 29.29
CA THR A 102 24.28 -32.78 30.70
C THR A 102 23.73 -33.87 31.61
N ALA A 103 23.30 -35.01 31.07
CA ALA A 103 22.67 -36.10 31.83
C ALA A 103 23.57 -36.61 32.96
N ASP A 104 24.86 -36.82 32.68
CA ASP A 104 25.84 -37.30 33.66
C ASP A 104 26.06 -36.29 34.79
N LEU A 105 26.18 -35.00 34.47
CA LEU A 105 26.32 -33.94 35.47
C LEU A 105 25.06 -33.83 36.34
N HIS A 106 23.87 -34.05 35.76
CA HIS A 106 22.62 -34.11 36.50
C HIS A 106 22.54 -35.35 37.41
N LYS A 107 23.03 -36.51 36.95
CA LYS A 107 23.15 -37.73 37.76
C LYS A 107 24.14 -37.55 38.91
N GLU A 108 25.35 -37.05 38.63
CA GLU A 108 26.37 -36.75 39.63
C GLU A 108 25.84 -35.78 40.69
N ASN A 109 25.10 -34.73 40.30
CA ASN A 109 24.45 -33.81 41.25
C ASN A 109 23.40 -34.51 42.14
N ARG A 110 22.64 -35.47 41.61
CA ARG A 110 21.70 -36.27 42.40
C ARG A 110 22.45 -37.15 43.41
N ASP A 111 23.52 -37.81 42.96
CA ASP A 111 24.33 -38.69 43.79
C ASP A 111 25.06 -37.91 44.89
N LEU A 112 25.67 -36.76 44.58
CA LEU A 112 26.30 -35.86 45.56
C LEU A 112 25.29 -35.40 46.62
N LYS A 113 24.05 -35.07 46.22
CA LYS A 113 22.99 -34.67 47.15
C LYS A 113 22.59 -35.82 48.08
N LEU A 114 22.49 -37.03 47.56
CA LEU A 114 22.22 -38.25 48.35
C LEU A 114 23.39 -38.56 49.29
N GLN A 115 24.63 -38.48 48.81
CA GLN A 115 25.84 -38.68 49.62
C GLN A 115 25.88 -37.71 50.80
N ILE A 116 25.58 -36.41 50.59
CA ILE A 116 25.48 -35.43 51.69
C ILE A 116 24.42 -35.87 52.70
N ARG A 117 23.22 -36.24 52.25
CA ARG A 117 22.12 -36.64 53.13
C ARG A 117 22.50 -37.86 53.97
N THR A 118 23.04 -38.90 53.35
CA THR A 118 23.47 -40.14 54.01
C THR A 118 24.62 -39.88 54.99
N MET A 119 25.62 -39.07 54.61
CA MET A 119 26.73 -38.70 55.47
C MET A 119 26.29 -37.91 56.71
N PHE A 120 25.28 -37.04 56.57
CA PHE A 120 24.73 -36.28 57.70
C PHE A 120 23.95 -37.19 58.66
N GLN A 121 23.15 -38.11 58.12
CA GLN A 121 22.42 -39.10 58.92
C GLN A 121 23.36 -40.03 59.69
N LYS A 122 24.38 -40.59 59.02
CA LYS A 122 25.36 -41.50 59.66
C LYS A 122 26.13 -40.87 60.82
N ASN A 123 26.46 -39.58 60.71
CA ASN A 123 27.22 -38.85 61.73
C ASN A 123 26.34 -38.14 62.77
N GLY A 124 25.02 -38.39 62.78
CA GLY A 124 24.10 -37.79 63.75
C GLY A 124 23.89 -36.27 63.58
N VAL A 125 24.22 -35.70 62.41
CA VAL A 125 24.13 -34.25 62.19
C VAL A 125 22.69 -33.86 61.87
N ALA A 126 22.16 -32.86 62.60
CA ALA A 126 20.81 -32.35 62.38
C ALA A 126 20.60 -31.85 60.93
N ALA A 127 19.43 -32.14 60.35
CA ALA A 127 19.10 -31.78 58.96
C ALA A 127 19.16 -30.27 58.68
N VAL A 128 18.96 -29.42 59.69
CA VAL A 128 19.08 -27.95 59.61
C VAL A 128 20.48 -27.51 59.17
N CYS A 129 21.51 -28.26 59.56
CA CYS A 129 22.90 -28.00 59.15
C CYS A 129 23.11 -28.27 57.65
N ASN A 130 22.24 -29.06 57.01
CA ASN A 130 22.23 -29.30 55.56
C ASN A 130 21.40 -28.26 54.79
N SER A 131 21.11 -27.09 55.35
CA SER A 131 20.46 -26.00 54.62
C SER A 131 21.47 -25.14 53.85
N SER A 132 21.02 -24.41 52.82
CA SER A 132 21.88 -23.42 52.14
C SER A 132 22.21 -22.24 53.05
N LEU A 133 21.29 -21.86 53.93
CA LEU A 133 21.43 -20.72 54.84
C LEU A 133 22.48 -20.99 55.91
N TYR A 134 22.48 -22.19 56.51
CA TYR A 134 23.49 -22.60 57.49
C TYR A 134 24.91 -22.46 56.93
N TYR A 135 25.15 -22.96 55.72
CA TYR A 135 26.46 -22.84 55.10
C TYR A 135 26.83 -21.39 54.72
N ALA A 136 25.85 -20.56 54.33
CA ALA A 136 26.12 -19.15 54.08
C ALA A 136 26.52 -18.39 55.35
N LEU A 137 25.93 -18.73 56.50
CA LEU A 137 26.22 -18.06 57.78
C LEU A 137 27.54 -18.54 58.41
N PHE A 138 27.82 -19.84 58.39
CA PHE A 138 28.95 -20.42 59.15
C PHE A 138 30.19 -20.76 58.31
N PHE A 139 30.03 -20.89 56.98
CA PHE A 139 31.08 -21.23 56.01
C PHE A 139 30.91 -20.45 54.67
N PRO A 140 30.82 -19.11 54.70
CA PRO A 140 30.72 -18.31 53.48
C PRO A 140 31.98 -18.48 52.63
N ARG A 141 31.83 -18.79 51.35
CA ARG A 141 32.98 -18.87 50.41
C ARG A 141 32.78 -18.05 49.15
N TRP A 142 31.53 -17.91 48.72
CA TRP A 142 31.18 -17.28 47.45
C TRP A 142 30.47 -15.95 47.68
N ILE A 143 30.53 -15.04 46.70
CA ILE A 143 29.96 -13.69 46.79
C ILE A 143 28.47 -13.71 47.18
N ASP A 144 27.68 -14.63 46.61
CA ASP A 144 26.25 -14.79 46.93
C ASP A 144 25.98 -15.28 48.35
N GLU A 145 26.93 -15.97 48.98
CA GLU A 145 26.82 -16.41 50.37
C GLU A 145 27.33 -15.34 51.32
N ILE A 146 28.40 -14.64 50.95
CA ILE A 146 28.91 -13.47 51.67
C ILE A 146 27.83 -12.40 51.72
N LEU A 147 27.12 -12.16 50.61
CA LEU A 147 26.02 -11.19 50.58
C LEU A 147 24.88 -11.59 51.52
N LYS A 148 24.53 -12.89 51.60
CA LYS A 148 23.54 -13.39 52.56
C LYS A 148 24.00 -13.22 54.01
N LEU A 149 25.29 -13.43 54.28
CA LEU A 149 25.86 -13.17 55.59
C LEU A 149 25.81 -11.68 55.94
N ILE A 150 26.23 -10.80 55.03
CA ILE A 150 26.15 -9.34 55.21
C ILE A 150 24.70 -8.91 55.45
N ALA A 151 23.76 -9.41 54.65
CA ALA A 151 22.35 -9.14 54.84
C ALA A 151 21.86 -9.61 56.21
N ALA A 152 22.24 -10.81 56.65
CA ALA A 152 21.89 -11.32 57.98
C ALA A 152 22.48 -10.44 59.10
N VAL A 153 23.72 -9.97 58.95
CA VAL A 153 24.34 -9.04 59.91
C VAL A 153 23.60 -7.70 59.93
N LEU A 154 23.28 -7.10 58.78
CA LEU A 154 22.51 -5.86 58.72
C LEU A 154 21.11 -6.02 59.32
N ILE A 155 20.46 -7.16 59.07
CA ILE A 155 19.16 -7.45 59.69
C ILE A 155 19.30 -7.52 61.21
N CYS A 156 20.23 -8.33 61.73
CA CYS A 156 20.37 -8.57 63.17
C CYS A 156 20.88 -7.36 63.96
N PHE A 157 21.77 -6.55 63.38
CA PHE A 157 22.49 -5.49 64.11
C PHE A 157 22.11 -4.06 63.69
N LEU A 158 21.30 -3.90 62.64
CA LEU A 158 20.84 -2.58 62.19
C LEU A 158 19.31 -2.53 62.13
N LEU A 159 18.67 -3.39 61.33
CA LEU A 159 17.21 -3.32 61.13
C LEU A 159 16.42 -3.69 62.39
N ILE A 160 16.80 -4.76 63.10
CA ILE A 160 16.11 -5.19 64.33
C ILE A 160 16.28 -4.15 65.46
N PRO A 161 17.50 -3.69 65.80
CA PRO A 161 17.69 -2.66 66.81
C PRO A 161 16.97 -1.35 66.47
N TYR A 162 17.04 -0.91 65.22
CA TYR A 162 16.34 0.29 64.75
C TYR A 162 14.82 0.15 64.83
N GLY A 163 14.28 -0.99 64.40
CA GLY A 163 12.85 -1.28 64.46
C GLY A 163 12.31 -1.30 65.91
N ILE A 164 13.05 -1.91 66.83
CA ILE A 164 12.70 -1.92 68.27
C ILE A 164 12.77 -0.50 68.84
N TYR A 165 13.79 0.29 68.49
CA TYR A 165 13.92 1.68 68.94
C TYR A 165 12.76 2.56 68.46
N MET A 166 12.34 2.41 67.20
CA MET A 166 11.24 3.18 66.62
C MET A 166 9.89 2.83 67.25
N ALA A 167 9.69 1.56 67.64
CA ALA A 167 8.46 1.07 68.27
C ALA A 167 8.28 1.52 69.74
N LEU A 168 9.30 2.11 70.36
CA LEU A 168 9.23 2.58 71.75
C LEU A 168 8.56 3.97 71.84
N PRO A 169 7.58 4.17 72.75
CA PRO A 169 6.83 5.41 72.88
C PRO A 169 7.65 6.59 73.44
N GLN A 170 8.81 6.33 74.07
CA GLN A 170 9.75 7.37 74.51
C GLN A 170 11.14 7.12 73.93
N GLN A 171 11.52 7.89 72.91
CA GLN A 171 12.80 7.73 72.22
C GLN A 171 13.90 8.55 72.91
N LYS A 172 14.59 7.94 73.89
CA LYS A 172 15.78 8.54 74.51
C LYS A 172 17.05 8.00 73.84
N THR A 173 18.03 8.85 73.54
CA THR A 173 19.27 8.50 72.83
C THR A 173 20.06 7.36 73.47
N TRP A 174 20.07 7.25 74.80
CA TRP A 174 20.72 6.14 75.52
C TRP A 174 20.08 4.75 75.28
N MET A 175 18.78 4.70 74.94
CA MET A 175 18.06 3.44 74.72
C MET A 175 18.54 2.73 73.46
N MET A 176 18.94 3.48 72.43
CA MET A 176 19.52 2.91 71.22
C MET A 176 20.78 2.11 71.54
N PHE A 177 21.67 2.67 72.37
CA PHE A 177 22.90 1.98 72.78
C PHE A 177 22.59 0.71 73.59
N LEU A 178 21.59 0.75 74.48
CA LEU A 178 21.16 -0.39 75.28
C LEU A 178 20.53 -1.51 74.42
N ILE A 179 19.66 -1.16 73.47
CA ILE A 179 19.03 -2.11 72.55
C ILE A 179 20.07 -2.77 71.64
N CYS A 180 21.01 -1.99 71.10
CA CYS A 180 22.12 -2.52 70.31
C CYS A 180 22.99 -3.49 71.14
N PHE A 181 23.31 -3.14 72.39
CA PHE A 181 24.06 -4.02 73.29
C PHE A 181 23.32 -5.34 73.55
N LEU A 182 22.02 -5.28 73.87
CA LEU A 182 21.18 -6.46 74.07
C LEU A 182 21.12 -7.32 72.81
N CYS A 183 20.97 -6.72 71.63
CA CYS A 183 20.97 -7.46 70.36
C CYS A 183 22.32 -8.16 70.12
N VAL A 184 23.45 -7.54 70.46
CA VAL A 184 24.77 -8.19 70.36
C VAL A 184 24.89 -9.39 71.29
N VAL A 185 24.44 -9.26 72.55
CA VAL A 185 24.47 -10.37 73.49
C VAL A 185 23.54 -11.51 73.04
N VAL A 186 22.33 -11.20 72.60
CA VAL A 186 21.33 -12.20 72.19
C VAL A 186 21.74 -12.88 70.87
N PHE A 187 21.94 -12.12 69.78
CA PHE A 187 22.29 -12.71 68.48
C PHE A 187 23.71 -13.29 68.48
N GLY A 188 24.68 -12.64 69.12
CA GLY A 188 26.03 -13.15 69.29
C GLY A 188 26.06 -14.42 70.15
N GLY A 189 25.31 -14.44 71.24
CA GLY A 189 25.15 -15.61 72.11
C GLY A 189 24.52 -16.79 71.38
N ILE A 190 23.41 -16.57 70.67
CA ILE A 190 22.75 -17.62 69.86
C ILE A 190 23.70 -18.14 68.77
N TYR A 191 24.42 -17.25 68.08
CA TYR A 191 25.38 -17.64 67.04
C TYR A 191 26.52 -18.51 67.60
N ILE A 192 27.09 -18.14 68.75
CA ILE A 192 28.14 -18.91 69.44
C ILE A 192 27.58 -20.27 69.92
N LEU A 193 26.39 -20.30 70.51
CA LEU A 193 25.75 -21.54 70.98
C LEU A 193 25.53 -22.54 69.84
N ILE A 194 25.00 -22.07 68.70
CA ILE A 194 24.82 -22.89 67.51
C ILE A 194 26.18 -23.36 66.99
N SER A 195 27.15 -22.44 66.85
CA SER A 195 28.51 -22.77 66.40
C SER A 195 29.17 -23.83 67.30
N ASN A 196 29.07 -23.70 68.61
CA ASN A 196 29.68 -24.66 69.53
C ASN A 196 29.00 -26.03 69.47
N LYS A 197 27.66 -26.09 69.40
CA LYS A 197 26.94 -27.38 69.33
C LYS A 197 27.06 -28.09 67.99
N THR A 198 27.14 -27.37 66.87
CA THR A 198 27.12 -27.98 65.54
C THR A 198 28.47 -27.92 64.84
N LYS A 199 29.10 -26.74 64.78
CA LYS A 199 30.32 -26.49 64.01
C LYS A 199 31.55 -27.16 64.63
N LEU A 200 31.70 -27.11 65.96
CA LEU A 200 32.87 -27.71 66.63
C LEU A 200 32.77 -29.23 66.70
N VAL A 201 31.57 -29.77 66.98
CA VAL A 201 31.36 -31.22 67.16
C VAL A 201 31.42 -31.99 65.83
N HIS A 202 30.85 -31.44 64.77
CA HIS A 202 30.75 -32.13 63.46
C HIS A 202 31.56 -31.43 62.36
N MET A 203 32.67 -30.77 62.73
CA MET A 203 33.45 -29.92 61.84
C MET A 203 33.88 -30.66 60.55
N GLU A 204 34.37 -31.90 60.68
CA GLU A 204 34.83 -32.69 59.54
C GLU A 204 33.69 -33.04 58.59
N THR A 205 32.55 -33.50 59.11
CA THR A 205 31.36 -33.82 58.32
C THR A 205 30.81 -32.59 57.60
N LEU A 206 30.80 -31.43 58.27
CA LEU A 206 30.36 -30.16 57.67
C LEU A 206 31.31 -29.67 56.57
N ARG A 207 32.63 -29.78 56.77
CA ARG A 207 33.64 -29.45 55.75
C ARG A 207 33.54 -30.38 54.54
N ARG A 208 33.36 -31.69 54.74
CA ARG A 208 33.11 -32.64 53.64
C ARG A 208 31.77 -32.35 52.94
N GLY A 209 30.71 -32.03 53.68
CA GLY A 209 29.46 -31.56 53.09
C GLY A 209 29.64 -30.28 52.27
N ARG A 210 30.58 -29.41 52.66
CA ARG A 210 30.92 -28.21 51.90
C ARG A 210 31.59 -28.54 50.57
N THR A 211 32.58 -29.42 50.55
CA THR A 211 33.29 -29.79 49.32
C THR A 211 32.33 -30.41 48.30
N LEU A 212 31.42 -31.27 48.73
CA LEU A 212 30.38 -31.87 47.87
C LEU A 212 29.41 -30.80 47.30
N ARG A 213 29.09 -29.75 48.07
CA ARG A 213 28.30 -28.60 47.59
C ARG A 213 29.05 -27.74 46.59
N ASP A 214 30.33 -27.50 46.83
CA ASP A 214 31.18 -26.75 45.91
C ASP A 214 31.33 -27.53 44.58
N GLN A 215 31.43 -28.87 44.62
CA GLN A 215 31.38 -29.74 43.44
C GLN A 215 30.04 -29.61 42.69
N MET A 216 28.90 -29.71 43.38
CA MET A 216 27.58 -29.50 42.73
C MET A 216 27.47 -28.12 42.07
N ARG A 217 28.03 -27.07 42.70
CA ARG A 217 28.05 -25.72 42.12
C ARG A 217 28.93 -25.66 40.87
N SER A 218 30.08 -26.32 40.89
CA SER A 218 30.96 -26.46 39.71
C SER A 218 30.23 -27.16 38.57
N ASN A 219 29.53 -28.27 38.85
CA ASN A 219 28.74 -28.99 37.85
C ASN A 219 27.62 -28.13 37.27
N ARG A 220 26.92 -27.33 38.08
CA ARG A 220 25.95 -26.34 37.58
C ARG A 220 26.57 -25.24 36.72
N LYS A 221 27.84 -24.87 36.94
CA LYS A 221 28.57 -23.96 36.03
C LYS A 221 28.88 -24.67 34.71
N LYS A 222 29.38 -25.91 34.77
CA LYS A 222 29.64 -26.73 33.57
C LYS A 222 28.39 -26.92 32.72
N ILE A 223 27.25 -27.28 33.32
CA ILE A 223 25.95 -27.38 32.64
C ILE A 223 25.60 -26.08 31.91
N ARG A 224 25.78 -24.92 32.54
CA ARG A 224 25.52 -23.62 31.92
C ARG A 224 26.47 -23.33 30.76
N VAL A 225 27.74 -23.69 30.88
CA VAL A 225 28.74 -23.52 29.80
C VAL A 225 28.39 -24.42 28.63
N ILE A 226 28.10 -25.70 28.85
CA ILE A 226 27.66 -26.66 27.83
C ILE A 226 26.40 -26.14 27.13
N THR A 227 25.38 -25.75 27.90
CA THR A 227 24.13 -25.17 27.37
C THR A 227 24.40 -23.94 26.50
N SER A 228 25.28 -23.02 26.95
CA SER A 228 25.62 -21.84 26.16
C SER A 228 26.46 -22.17 24.94
N SER A 229 27.29 -23.22 24.99
CA SER A 229 28.10 -23.67 23.87
C SER A 229 27.20 -24.25 22.78
N ILE A 230 26.28 -25.14 23.13
CA ILE A 230 25.31 -25.74 22.20
C ILE A 230 24.44 -24.66 21.55
N LYS A 231 23.97 -23.67 22.31
CA LYS A 231 23.17 -22.56 21.77
C LYS A 231 23.93 -21.64 20.81
N LYS A 232 25.26 -21.57 20.94
CA LYS A 232 26.13 -20.77 20.06
C LYS A 232 26.76 -21.60 18.95
N ASP A 233 26.58 -22.91 18.98
CA ASP A 233 27.13 -23.84 18.01
C ASP A 233 26.49 -23.55 16.65
N LYS A 234 27.35 -23.38 15.64
CA LYS A 234 26.93 -23.14 14.25
C LYS A 234 26.72 -24.43 13.50
N ASN A 235 27.22 -25.56 14.02
CA ASN A 235 27.08 -26.83 13.34
C ASN A 235 25.69 -27.42 13.60
N GLU A 236 24.86 -27.44 12.56
CA GLU A 236 23.49 -27.95 12.60
C GLU A 236 23.36 -29.36 12.02
N SER A 237 24.43 -29.93 11.45
CA SER A 237 24.37 -31.25 10.77
C SER A 237 23.94 -32.38 11.70
N ILE A 238 24.20 -32.23 13.00
CA ILE A 238 23.83 -33.19 14.05
C ILE A 238 22.30 -33.31 14.19
N TYR A 239 21.53 -32.30 13.80
CA TYR A 239 20.07 -32.27 13.98
C TYR A 239 19.28 -32.87 12.81
N ASN A 240 19.96 -33.42 11.78
CA ASN A 240 19.35 -34.04 10.60
C ASN A 240 18.25 -33.17 9.96
N LEU A 241 18.56 -31.90 9.70
CA LEU A 241 17.61 -30.91 9.17
C LEU A 241 17.45 -30.95 7.64
N GLU A 242 18.19 -31.84 6.96
CA GLU A 242 18.27 -31.93 5.49
C GLU A 242 16.89 -32.05 4.84
N LYS A 243 16.00 -32.87 5.41
CA LYS A 243 14.62 -33.01 4.93
C LYS A 243 13.88 -31.65 4.91
N TYR A 244 14.05 -30.83 5.94
CA TYR A 244 13.41 -29.52 6.00
C TYR A 244 14.06 -28.53 5.04
N ASP A 245 15.37 -28.63 4.84
CA ASP A 245 16.11 -27.83 3.87
C ASP A 245 15.66 -28.16 2.44
N ASP A 246 15.45 -29.44 2.12
CA ASP A 246 14.89 -29.89 0.85
C ASP A 246 13.46 -29.39 0.62
N ASP A 247 12.61 -29.45 1.65
CA ASP A 247 11.22 -28.99 1.56
C ASP A 247 11.18 -27.46 1.38
N ILE A 248 12.05 -26.71 2.05
CA ILE A 248 12.23 -25.27 1.84
C ILE A 248 12.68 -24.99 0.40
N ALA A 249 13.69 -25.70 -0.09
CA ALA A 249 14.23 -25.52 -1.43
C ALA A 249 13.17 -25.81 -2.51
N LYS A 250 12.35 -26.86 -2.35
CA LYS A 250 11.21 -27.15 -3.23
C LYS A 250 10.21 -26.00 -3.26
N VAL A 251 9.82 -25.48 -2.10
CA VAL A 251 8.87 -24.36 -2.02
C VAL A 251 9.46 -23.08 -2.62
N GLU A 252 10.75 -22.80 -2.41
CA GLU A 252 11.44 -21.66 -3.03
C GLU A 252 11.48 -21.80 -4.56
N GLN A 253 11.78 -23.00 -5.07
CA GLN A 253 11.76 -23.29 -6.49
C GLN A 253 10.37 -23.13 -7.10
N GLU A 254 9.32 -23.64 -6.44
CA GLU A 254 7.93 -23.43 -6.86
C GLU A 254 7.58 -21.94 -6.93
N LEU A 255 7.98 -21.17 -5.93
CA LEU A 255 7.72 -19.72 -5.86
C LEU A 255 8.45 -18.96 -6.98
N GLN A 256 9.70 -19.35 -7.26
CA GLN A 256 10.45 -18.79 -8.39
C GLN A 256 9.78 -19.14 -9.72
N ASN A 257 9.32 -20.38 -9.88
CA ASN A 257 8.61 -20.81 -11.09
C ASN A 257 7.30 -20.03 -11.30
N ILE A 258 6.52 -19.79 -10.24
CA ILE A 258 5.29 -18.97 -10.31
C ILE A 258 5.64 -17.53 -10.69
N THR A 259 6.71 -16.97 -10.11
CA THR A 259 7.17 -15.61 -10.41
C THR A 259 7.64 -15.46 -11.87
N ASN A 260 8.33 -16.47 -12.41
CA ASN A 260 8.73 -16.50 -13.80
C ASN A 260 7.51 -16.62 -14.73
N LYS A 261 6.58 -17.54 -14.44
CA LYS A 261 5.32 -17.68 -15.18
C LYS A 261 4.49 -16.39 -15.17
N LYS A 262 4.48 -15.64 -14.07
CA LYS A 262 3.84 -14.33 -13.99
C LYS A 262 4.46 -13.34 -14.99
N LYS A 263 5.79 -13.26 -15.03
CA LYS A 263 6.51 -12.38 -15.97
C LYS A 263 6.24 -12.76 -17.41
N GLU A 264 6.28 -14.06 -17.72
CA GLU A 264 5.96 -14.58 -19.05
C GLU A 264 4.53 -14.24 -19.46
N ALA A 265 3.55 -14.52 -18.60
CA ALA A 265 2.14 -14.23 -18.87
C ALA A 265 1.89 -12.73 -19.10
N LEU A 266 2.48 -11.85 -18.30
CA LEU A 266 2.40 -10.41 -18.50
C LEU A 266 3.09 -9.97 -19.80
N GLY A 267 4.25 -10.56 -20.13
CA GLY A 267 4.94 -10.31 -21.39
C GLY A 267 4.10 -10.70 -22.61
N THR A 268 3.52 -11.90 -22.61
CA THR A 268 2.60 -12.37 -23.67
C THR A 268 1.34 -11.51 -23.74
N PHE A 269 0.83 -11.05 -22.60
CA PHE A 269 -0.31 -10.14 -22.57
C PHE A 269 0.01 -8.80 -23.24
N GLU A 270 1.15 -8.21 -22.90
CA GLU A 270 1.56 -6.89 -23.41
C GLU A 270 1.93 -6.92 -24.90
N GLN A 271 2.59 -7.99 -25.37
CA GLN A 271 3.05 -8.10 -26.76
C GLN A 271 1.95 -8.55 -27.72
N VAL A 272 1.14 -9.54 -27.34
CA VAL A 272 0.21 -10.21 -28.27
C VAL A 272 -1.24 -9.92 -27.88
N THR A 273 -1.61 -10.24 -26.64
CA THR A 273 -3.03 -10.24 -26.24
C THR A 273 -3.63 -8.84 -26.25
N ARG A 274 -2.86 -7.82 -25.86
CA ARG A 274 -3.29 -6.42 -25.91
C ARG A 274 -3.71 -5.99 -27.31
N MET A 275 -2.95 -6.39 -28.34
CA MET A 275 -3.24 -6.04 -29.72
C MET A 275 -4.50 -6.75 -30.21
N ILE A 276 -4.67 -8.03 -29.87
CA ILE A 276 -5.88 -8.79 -30.19
C ILE A 276 -7.12 -8.14 -29.57
N ILE A 277 -7.07 -7.75 -28.29
CA ILE A 277 -8.17 -7.07 -27.61
C ILE A 277 -8.50 -5.73 -28.27
N ALA A 278 -7.46 -4.96 -28.60
CA ALA A 278 -7.65 -3.68 -29.27
C ALA A 278 -8.33 -3.85 -30.63
N ASP A 279 -7.88 -4.83 -31.41
CA ASP A 279 -8.45 -5.15 -32.72
C ASP A 279 -9.88 -5.68 -32.61
N GLU A 280 -10.18 -6.56 -31.65
CA GLU A 280 -11.53 -7.08 -31.40
C GLU A 280 -12.52 -5.95 -31.08
N ILE A 281 -12.14 -5.03 -30.17
CA ILE A 281 -12.98 -3.88 -29.80
C ILE A 281 -13.11 -2.91 -30.98
N ALA A 282 -12.03 -2.63 -31.70
CA ALA A 282 -12.04 -1.74 -32.86
C ALA A 282 -12.93 -2.31 -33.97
N ASN A 283 -12.82 -3.60 -34.28
CA ASN A 283 -13.62 -4.27 -35.30
C ASN A 283 -15.10 -4.30 -34.94
N ASN A 284 -15.46 -4.47 -33.66
CA ASN A 284 -16.85 -4.39 -33.23
C ASN A 284 -17.43 -2.97 -33.36
N ALA A 285 -16.62 -1.93 -33.14
CA ALA A 285 -17.04 -0.53 -33.30
C ALA A 285 -17.02 -0.04 -34.75
N ARG A 286 -16.27 -0.72 -35.63
CA ARG A 286 -16.02 -0.32 -37.02
C ARG A 286 -17.29 -0.03 -37.83
N PRO A 287 -18.37 -0.86 -37.80
CA PRO A 287 -19.59 -0.55 -38.56
C PRO A 287 -20.25 0.76 -38.15
N ARG A 288 -20.22 1.11 -36.85
CA ARG A 288 -20.79 2.36 -36.34
C ARG A 288 -19.95 3.56 -36.76
N LEU A 289 -18.62 3.44 -36.64
CA LEU A 289 -17.69 4.47 -37.09
C LEU A 289 -17.75 4.70 -38.60
N ASP A 290 -17.84 3.63 -39.39
CA ASP A 290 -17.95 3.73 -40.85
C ASP A 290 -19.27 4.37 -41.27
N LYS A 291 -20.38 4.03 -40.61
CA LYS A 291 -21.67 4.69 -40.83
C LYS A 291 -21.60 6.19 -40.53
N LEU A 292 -21.10 6.55 -39.35
CA LEU A 292 -21.01 7.94 -38.91
C LEU A 292 -20.03 8.76 -39.76
N ARG A 293 -18.96 8.11 -40.25
CA ARG A 293 -18.02 8.68 -41.21
C ARG A 293 -18.66 8.89 -42.59
N GLY A 294 -19.49 7.96 -43.04
CA GLY A 294 -20.28 8.10 -44.26
C GLY A 294 -21.22 9.29 -44.19
N GLU A 295 -22.06 9.36 -43.14
CA GLU A 295 -22.97 10.49 -42.90
C GLU A 295 -22.23 11.83 -42.81
N TYR A 296 -21.09 11.85 -42.13
CA TYR A 296 -20.23 13.05 -42.07
C TYR A 296 -19.73 13.46 -43.46
N GLN A 297 -19.24 12.51 -44.25
CA GLN A 297 -18.72 12.79 -45.59
C GLN A 297 -19.82 13.29 -46.53
N GLU A 298 -21.02 12.72 -46.48
CA GLU A 298 -22.18 13.18 -47.26
C GLU A 298 -22.54 14.64 -46.94
N ILE A 299 -22.54 15.03 -45.66
CA ILE A 299 -22.81 16.41 -45.25
C ILE A 299 -21.70 17.37 -45.69
N VAL A 300 -20.44 16.94 -45.58
CA VAL A 300 -19.28 17.73 -46.06
C VAL A 300 -19.38 17.98 -47.57
N ASP A 301 -19.72 16.95 -48.35
CA ASP A 301 -19.85 17.06 -49.79
C ASP A 301 -21.07 17.93 -50.17
N ALA A 302 -22.21 17.75 -49.50
CA ALA A 302 -23.40 18.59 -49.68
C ALA A 302 -23.14 20.06 -49.33
N GLN A 303 -22.35 20.33 -48.28
CA GLN A 303 -21.94 21.68 -47.92
C GLN A 303 -21.04 22.31 -48.97
N ARG A 304 -20.07 21.55 -49.50
CA ARG A 304 -19.18 22.01 -50.57
C ARG A 304 -19.97 22.32 -51.84
N GLU A 305 -20.95 21.48 -52.17
CA GLU A 305 -21.83 21.71 -53.31
C GLU A 305 -22.70 22.96 -53.11
N ALA A 306 -23.33 23.11 -51.93
CA ALA A 306 -24.11 24.30 -51.59
C ALA A 306 -23.24 25.58 -51.65
N GLU A 307 -22.00 25.52 -51.17
CA GLU A 307 -21.04 26.62 -51.28
C GLU A 307 -20.73 27.00 -52.73
N ALA A 308 -20.52 26.00 -53.59
CA ALA A 308 -20.31 26.22 -55.01
C ALA A 308 -21.55 26.81 -55.70
N GLN A 309 -22.75 26.31 -55.38
CA GLN A 309 -24.01 26.82 -55.92
C GLN A 309 -24.27 28.27 -55.48
N ILE A 310 -24.06 28.60 -54.20
CA ILE A 310 -24.17 29.96 -53.67
C ILE A 310 -23.18 30.89 -54.36
N LYS A 311 -21.93 30.45 -54.55
CA LYS A 311 -20.92 31.23 -55.26
C LYS A 311 -21.33 31.50 -56.71
N ASN A 312 -21.77 30.47 -57.43
CA ASN A 312 -22.20 30.60 -58.82
C ASN A 312 -23.42 31.50 -58.96
N LYS A 313 -24.45 31.34 -58.10
CA LYS A 313 -25.64 32.22 -58.10
C LYS A 313 -25.30 33.65 -57.71
N ASN A 314 -24.40 33.87 -56.76
CA ASN A 314 -23.93 35.22 -56.43
C ASN A 314 -23.24 35.89 -57.62
N LEU A 315 -22.39 35.16 -58.35
CA LEU A 315 -21.74 35.68 -59.55
C LEU A 315 -22.76 35.98 -60.65
N ASP A 316 -23.66 35.04 -60.94
CA ASP A 316 -24.74 35.22 -61.93
C ASP A 316 -25.63 36.43 -61.60
N ILE A 317 -26.01 36.59 -60.33
CA ILE A 317 -26.82 37.72 -59.90
C ILE A 317 -26.06 39.04 -60.05
N THR A 318 -24.77 39.04 -59.71
CA THR A 318 -23.91 40.23 -59.83
C THR A 318 -23.72 40.63 -61.30
N ASP A 319 -23.45 39.66 -62.17
CA ASP A 319 -23.19 39.87 -63.59
C ASP A 319 -24.44 40.30 -64.35
N ASN A 320 -25.62 39.73 -64.04
CA ASN A 320 -26.86 39.99 -64.79
C ASN A 320 -27.73 41.11 -64.20
N TYR A 321 -27.79 41.23 -62.86
CA TYR A 321 -28.66 42.21 -62.18
C TYR A 321 -27.86 43.31 -61.47
N GLY A 322 -26.67 42.99 -60.95
CA GLY A 322 -25.83 43.94 -60.22
C GLY A 322 -25.39 45.15 -61.05
N ILE A 323 -25.21 44.98 -62.37
CA ILE A 323 -24.87 46.06 -63.30
C ILE A 323 -25.97 47.13 -63.37
N TYR A 324 -27.24 46.74 -63.23
CA TYR A 324 -28.40 47.65 -63.38
C TYR A 324 -28.92 48.18 -62.04
N LEU A 325 -28.88 47.37 -60.99
CA LEU A 325 -29.42 47.72 -59.67
C LEU A 325 -28.38 48.32 -58.72
N GLY A 326 -27.09 48.02 -58.95
CA GLY A 326 -26.03 48.29 -57.98
C GLY A 326 -26.11 47.36 -56.77
N SER A 327 -24.98 47.11 -56.12
CA SER A 327 -24.89 46.18 -54.97
C SER A 327 -25.79 46.55 -53.79
N GLU A 328 -26.16 47.82 -53.67
CA GLU A 328 -27.03 48.35 -52.61
C GLU A 328 -28.49 47.89 -52.71
N PHE A 329 -28.99 47.65 -53.93
CA PHE A 329 -30.39 47.27 -54.20
C PHE A 329 -30.56 45.79 -54.56
N LEU A 330 -29.49 44.99 -54.49
CA LEU A 330 -29.54 43.52 -54.60
C LEU A 330 -30.02 42.87 -53.30
N ASP A 331 -31.22 43.25 -52.88
CA ASP A 331 -31.91 42.70 -51.71
C ASP A 331 -33.40 42.49 -52.04
N PRO A 332 -34.02 41.33 -51.69
CA PRO A 332 -35.41 41.04 -52.05
C PRO A 332 -36.43 42.11 -51.61
N LEU A 333 -36.22 42.72 -50.44
CA LEU A 333 -37.11 43.75 -49.89
C LEU A 333 -36.95 45.06 -50.67
N LYS A 334 -35.71 45.45 -50.98
CA LYS A 334 -35.43 46.66 -51.75
C LYS A 334 -35.90 46.55 -53.20
N ILE A 335 -35.77 45.37 -53.82
CA ILE A 335 -36.31 45.13 -55.16
C ILE A 335 -37.84 45.20 -55.16
N SER A 336 -38.49 44.73 -54.10
CA SER A 336 -39.94 44.84 -53.94
C SER A 336 -40.38 46.32 -53.84
N GLU A 337 -39.61 47.15 -53.12
CA GLU A 337 -39.85 48.61 -53.07
C GLU A 337 -39.68 49.27 -54.45
N LEU A 338 -38.62 48.93 -55.20
CA LEU A 338 -38.42 49.43 -56.56
C LEU A 338 -39.57 49.00 -57.50
N THR A 339 -40.04 47.77 -57.36
CA THR A 339 -41.17 47.24 -58.14
C THR A 339 -42.45 48.02 -57.85
N GLU A 340 -42.68 48.39 -56.59
CA GLU A 340 -43.85 49.19 -56.17
C GLU A 340 -43.76 50.64 -56.69
N ILE A 341 -42.57 51.26 -56.66
CA ILE A 341 -42.35 52.62 -57.19
C ILE A 341 -42.68 52.66 -58.69
N ILE A 342 -42.26 51.66 -59.46
CA ILE A 342 -42.57 51.56 -60.89
C ILE A 342 -44.06 51.27 -61.11
N ARG A 343 -44.68 50.33 -60.36
CA ARG A 343 -46.11 50.02 -60.47
C ARG A 343 -47.04 51.19 -60.13
N SER A 344 -46.62 52.04 -59.20
CA SER A 344 -47.37 53.24 -58.79
C SER A 344 -47.18 54.44 -59.74
N GLY A 345 -46.43 54.28 -60.84
CA GLY A 345 -46.20 55.32 -61.83
C GLY A 345 -45.27 56.44 -61.37
N ARG A 346 -44.56 56.25 -60.25
CA ARG A 346 -43.62 57.26 -59.68
C ARG A 346 -42.26 57.27 -60.38
N ALA A 347 -41.95 56.26 -61.19
CA ALA A 347 -40.76 56.18 -62.00
C ALA A 347 -41.05 55.43 -63.31
N SER A 348 -40.37 55.81 -64.39
CA SER A 348 -40.59 55.25 -65.73
C SER A 348 -39.59 54.13 -66.07
N ASN A 349 -38.44 54.11 -65.38
CA ASN A 349 -37.36 53.16 -65.57
C ASN A 349 -36.66 52.81 -64.23
N ILE A 350 -35.81 51.78 -64.24
CA ILE A 350 -35.14 51.25 -63.04
C ILE A 350 -34.21 52.30 -62.39
N SER A 351 -33.49 53.10 -63.18
CA SER A 351 -32.60 54.15 -62.66
C SER A 351 -33.37 55.26 -61.93
N GLU A 352 -34.48 55.73 -62.48
CA GLU A 352 -35.38 56.69 -61.83
C GLU A 352 -35.98 56.11 -60.54
N ALA A 353 -36.38 54.84 -60.55
CA ALA A 353 -36.91 54.18 -59.37
C ALA A 353 -35.87 54.10 -58.24
N ILE A 354 -34.60 53.85 -58.57
CA ILE A 354 -33.48 53.86 -57.63
C ILE A 354 -33.25 55.27 -57.06
N GLU A 355 -33.28 56.32 -57.87
CA GLU A 355 -33.14 57.69 -57.37
C GLU A 355 -34.28 58.09 -56.43
N VAL A 356 -35.52 57.70 -56.75
CA VAL A 356 -36.69 57.94 -55.91
C VAL A 356 -36.57 57.18 -54.58
N ALA A 357 -36.13 55.92 -54.62
CA ALA A 357 -35.89 55.13 -53.41
C ALA A 357 -34.76 55.72 -52.55
N LYS A 358 -33.67 56.19 -53.15
CA LYS A 358 -32.56 56.87 -52.43
C LYS A 358 -33.04 58.16 -51.74
N LYS A 359 -33.75 59.03 -52.46
CA LYS A 359 -34.32 60.27 -51.90
C LYS A 359 -35.31 59.99 -50.76
N LYS A 360 -36.08 58.91 -50.84
CA LYS A 360 -37.00 58.49 -49.78
C LYS A 360 -36.24 58.01 -48.53
N ASN A 361 -35.17 57.24 -48.70
CA ASN A 361 -34.33 56.77 -47.59
C ASN A 361 -33.55 57.91 -46.92
N GLU A 362 -33.06 58.88 -47.69
CA GLU A 362 -32.43 60.12 -47.17
C GLU A 362 -33.42 60.95 -46.33
N ASN A 363 -34.67 61.09 -46.78
CA ASN A 363 -35.72 61.79 -46.05
C ASN A 363 -36.27 61.05 -44.81
N THR A 364 -35.94 59.77 -44.64
CA THR A 364 -36.36 58.96 -43.47
C THR A 364 -35.28 58.90 -42.39
N GLN A 365 -34.04 59.29 -42.72
CA GLN A 365 -32.89 59.35 -41.79
C GLN A 365 -32.57 60.77 -41.31
N ALA A 366 -33.21 61.79 -41.89
CA ALA A 366 -33.29 63.16 -41.37
C ALA A 366 -34.54 63.33 -40.51
#